data_AF-V9V8Q3-F1
#
_entry.id   AF-V9V8Q3-F1
#
_cell.length_a   1.000
_cell.length_b   1.000
_cell.length_c   1.000
_cell.angle_alpha   90.00
_cell.angle_beta   90.00
_cell.angle_gamma   90.00
#
_symmetry.space_group_name_H-M   'P 1'
#
loop_
_entity.id
_entity.type
_entity.pdbx_description
1 polymer ?
#
loop_
_entity_poly.entity_id
_entity_poly.type
_entity_poly.pdbx_seq_one_letter_code
_entity_poly.pdbx_strand_id
1 'polypeptide(L)' 'MKDRHQNAPYSLRIGEELKDRARNEAHANRRSLNAEIGLLIEEGLKWRELQKGNQATA' A
#
# COMPACT_ATOMS: atom_id res chain seq x y z
N MET A 1 14.35 -3.19 6.42
CA MET A 1 14.19 -3.36 4.96
C MET A 1 15.58 -3.42 4.36
N LYS A 2 16.10 -4.62 4.11
CA LYS A 2 17.52 -4.86 3.81
C LYS A 2 17.93 -4.48 2.37
N ASP A 3 16.95 -4.15 1.51
CA ASP A 3 17.15 -3.92 0.07
C ASP A 3 16.58 -2.58 -0.44
N ARG A 4 16.37 -1.57 0.44
CA ARG A 4 15.79 -0.26 0.04
C ARG A 4 16.56 0.46 -1.08
N HIS A 5 17.84 0.14 -1.25
CA HIS A 5 18.71 0.74 -2.27
C HIS A 5 18.64 0.03 -3.64
N GLN A 6 18.01 -1.15 -3.72
CA GLN A 6 17.88 -1.89 -4.98
C GLN A 6 16.68 -1.40 -5.82
N ASN A 7 15.69 -0.76 -5.19
CA ASN A 7 14.49 -0.32 -5.86
C ASN A 7 14.60 1.15 -6.26
N ALA A 8 14.40 1.44 -7.55
CA ALA A 8 14.31 2.82 -8.03
C ALA A 8 13.12 3.55 -7.35
N PRO A 9 13.29 4.82 -6.96
CA PRO A 9 12.22 5.57 -6.32
C PRO A 9 11.07 5.81 -7.30
N TYR A 10 9.83 5.62 -6.83
CA TYR A 10 8.62 5.95 -7.57
C TYR A 10 7.98 7.22 -7.01
N SER A 11 7.86 8.27 -7.84
CA SER A 11 7.22 9.52 -7.43
C SER A 11 5.69 9.37 -7.45
N LEU A 12 5.12 9.14 -6.28
CA LEU A 12 3.68 8.98 -6.10
C LEU A 12 3.02 10.33 -5.79
N ARG A 13 2.01 10.72 -6.58
CA ARG A 13 1.12 11.84 -6.29
C ARG A 13 -0.20 11.31 -5.75
N ILE A 14 -0.52 11.65 -4.50
CA ILE A 14 -1.76 11.28 -3.82
C ILE A 14 -2.35 12.50 -3.12
N GLY A 15 -3.67 12.51 -2.93
CA GLY A 15 -4.37 13.54 -2.18
C GLY A 15 -3.88 13.64 -0.74
N GLU A 16 -3.93 14.84 -0.17
CA GLU A 16 -3.42 15.14 1.18
C GLU A 16 -4.13 14.32 2.26
N GLU A 17 -5.46 14.26 2.21
CA GLU A 17 -6.27 13.48 3.16
C GLU A 17 -5.86 11.99 3.18
N LEU A 18 -5.68 11.39 2.00
CA LEU A 18 -5.26 9.99 1.90
C LEU A 18 -3.84 9.79 2.43
N LYS A 19 -2.94 10.75 2.15
CA LYS A 19 -1.57 10.72 2.66
C LYS A 19 -1.54 10.79 4.19
N ASP A 20 -2.37 11.62 4.79
CA ASP A 20 -2.44 11.76 6.25
C ASP A 20 -3.02 10.51 6.92
N ARG A 21 -4.04 9.90 6.32
CA ARG A 21 -4.56 8.59 6.78
C ARG A 21 -3.46 7.53 6.77
N ALA A 22 -2.75 7.37 5.65
CA ALA A 22 -1.65 6.42 5.53
C ALA A 22 -0.51 6.73 6.53
N ARG A 23 -0.25 8.02 6.83
CA ARG A 23 0.74 8.43 7.82
C ARG A 23 0.33 8.04 9.24
N ASN A 24 -0.94 8.21 9.60
CA ASN A 24 -1.46 7.84 10.91
C ASN A 24 -1.39 6.32 11.12
N GLU A 25 -1.76 5.54 10.10
CA GLU A 25 -1.64 4.07 10.12
C GLU A 25 -0.16 3.64 10.26
N ALA A 26 0.74 4.25 9.47
CA ALA A 26 2.17 3.98 9.58
C ALA A 26 2.72 4.25 11.00
N HIS A 27 2.30 5.36 11.62
CA HIS A 27 2.69 5.70 12.99
C HIS A 27 2.16 4.69 14.01
N ALA A 28 0.88 4.30 13.90
CA ALA A 28 0.27 3.29 14.76
C ALA A 28 0.98 1.93 14.65
N ASN A 29 1.39 1.56 13.43
CA ASN A 29 2.07 0.30 13.13
C ASN A 29 3.60 0.35 13.30
N ARG A 30 4.16 1.48 13.79
CA ARG A 30 5.61 1.71 13.96
C ARG A 30 6.43 1.45 12.68
N ARG A 31 5.88 1.88 11.54
CA ARG A 31 6.48 1.73 10.20
C ARG A 31 6.74 3.09 9.57
N SER A 32 7.64 3.12 8.60
CA SER A 32 7.78 4.28 7.71
C SER A 32 6.58 4.39 6.78
N LEU A 33 6.17 5.61 6.43
CA LEU A 33 5.08 5.86 5.48
C LEU A 33 5.22 5.04 4.18
N ASN A 34 6.42 4.95 3.60
CA ASN A 34 6.62 4.16 2.37
C ASN A 34 6.38 2.66 2.56
N ALA A 35 6.71 2.11 3.74
CA ALA A 35 6.49 0.69 4.02
C ALA A 35 4.99 0.41 4.18
N GLU A 36 4.26 1.33 4.81
CA GLU A 36 2.82 1.22 4.98
C GLU A 36 2.08 1.37 3.65
N ILE A 37 2.45 2.37 2.83
CA ILE A 37 1.88 2.55 1.49
C ILE A 37 2.10 1.29 0.64
N GLY A 38 3.30 0.70 0.67
CA GLY A 38 3.58 -0.55 -0.04
C GLY A 38 2.65 -1.69 0.38
N LEU A 39 2.48 -1.88 1.69
CA LEU A 39 1.61 -2.91 2.24
C LEU A 39 0.14 -2.68 1.87
N LEU A 40 -0.37 -1.46 1.99
CA LEU A 40 -1.74 -1.11 1.59
C LEU A 40 -1.99 -1.35 0.10
N ILE A 41 -0.99 -1.11 -0.76
CA ILE A 41 -1.08 -1.42 -2.19
C ILE A 41 -1.15 -2.93 -2.41
N GLU A 42 -0.28 -3.72 -1.77
CA GLU A 42 -0.30 -5.19 -1.88
C GLU A 42 -1.63 -5.79 -1.41
N GLU A 43 -2.17 -5.31 -0.29
CA GLU A 43 -3.47 -5.72 0.23
C GLU A 43 -4.62 -5.35 -0.72
N GLY A 44 -4.60 -4.13 -1.27
CA GLY A 44 -5.57 -3.69 -2.26
C GLY A 44 -5.56 -4.52 -3.55
N LEU A 45 -4.37 -4.97 -3.99
CA LEU A 45 -4.23 -5.87 -5.14
C LEU A 45 -4.81 -7.26 -4.84
N LYS A 46 -4.43 -7.85 -3.69
CA LYS A 46 -5.00 -9.14 -3.24
C LYS A 46 -6.52 -9.08 -3.12
N TRP A 47 -7.05 -8.00 -2.56
CA TRP A 47 -8.50 -7.81 -2.45
C TRP A 47 -9.18 -7.82 -3.83
N ARG A 48 -8.60 -7.13 -4.84
CA ARG A 48 -9.13 -7.14 -6.20
C ARG A 48 -9.06 -8.52 -6.86
N GLU A 49 -8.00 -9.27 -6.63
CA GLU A 49 -7.86 -10.65 -7.14
C GLU A 49 -8.97 -11.54 -6.58
N LEU A 50 -9.24 -11.47 -5.27
CA LEU A 50 -10.34 -12.19 -4.63
C LEU A 50 -11.71 -11.81 -5.21
N GLN A 51 -11.95 -10.52 -5.48
CA GLN A 51 -13.20 -10.09 -6.10
C GLN A 51 -13.38 -10.64 -7.52
N LYS A 52 -12.30 -10.66 -8.33
CA LYS A 52 -12.34 -11.24 -9.68
C LYS A 52 -12.60 -12.75 -9.65
N GLY A 53 -11.98 -13.47 -8.71
CA GLY A 53 -12.22 -14.89 -8.52
C GLY A 53 -13.68 -15.20 -8.17
N ASN A 54 -14.30 -14.39 -7.31
CA ASN A 54 -15.71 -14.56 -6.92
C ASN A 54 -16.70 -14.17 -8.04
N GLN A 55 -16.32 -13.31 -8.99
CA GLN A 55 -17.16 -12.96 -10.14
C GLN A 55 -17.17 -14.03 -11.24
N ALA A 56 -16.22 -14.96 -11.26
CA ALA A 56 -16.19 -16.07 -12.22
C ALA A 56 -17.11 -17.24 -11.83
N THR A 57 -17.69 -17.21 -10.63
CA THR A 57 -18.56 -18.27 -10.07
C THR A 57 -19.99 -17.80 -9.80
N ALA A 58 -20.41 -16.65 -10.35
CA ALA A 58 -21.76 -16.11 -10.21
C ALA A 58 -22.51 -16.12 -11.55
#